data_AF-A0A965ALI2-F1
#
_entry.id   AF-A0A965ALI2-F1
#
_cell.length_a   1.000
_cell.length_b   1.000
_cell.length_c   1.000
_cell.angle_alpha   90.00
_cell.angle_beta   90.00
_cell.angle_gamma   90.00
#
_symmetry.space_group_name_H-M   'P 1'
#
loop_
_entity.id
_entity.type
_entity.pdbx_description
1 polymer ?
#
loop_
_entity_poly.entity_id
_entity_poly.type
_entity_poly.pdbx_seq_one_letter_code
_entity_poly.pdbx_strand_id
1 'polypeptide(L)'
;MVGEGFPKVFNVSNDSLKKEKRSRSKGPEPEGLAIGEIDGRTYAFIGLERIGGIMVYDITEPEQSQHIGYYNNRRFDLPATLADGSSNPEAGDSGPEGLLFIPKQQSPTGTNLLIVGNETSGTTTVWEVALSDEVVLGD
;
A
#
# COMPACT_ATOMS: atom_id res chain seq x y z
N MET A 1 -7.46 8.09 9.37
CA MET A 1 -6.50 7.53 8.37
C MET A 1 -6.99 6.26 7.65
N VAL A 2 -7.13 5.05 8.24
CA VAL A 2 -7.85 3.93 7.55
C VAL A 2 -9.33 3.86 7.97
N GLY A 3 -9.61 4.10 9.26
CA GLY A 3 -10.98 4.11 9.79
C GLY A 3 -11.85 5.30 9.35
N GLU A 4 -11.25 6.39 8.87
CA GLU A 4 -11.98 7.59 8.41
C GLU A 4 -12.33 7.54 6.92
N GLY A 5 -11.45 7.00 6.08
CA GLY A 5 -11.73 6.86 4.63
C GLY A 5 -12.59 5.64 4.29
N PHE A 6 -12.49 4.56 5.08
CA PHE A 6 -13.18 3.30 4.80
C PHE A 6 -13.82 2.67 6.04
N PRO A 7 -14.77 3.38 6.69
CA PRO A 7 -15.41 2.89 7.93
C PRO A 7 -16.15 1.57 7.73
N LYS A 8 -16.53 1.23 6.49
CA LYS A 8 -17.21 -0.02 6.14
C LYS A 8 -16.31 -1.24 5.99
N VAL A 9 -14.98 -1.11 5.95
CA VAL A 9 -14.04 -2.25 5.88
C VAL A 9 -12.93 -2.21 6.93
N PHE A 10 -12.99 -1.26 7.86
CA PHE A 10 -12.18 -1.30 9.08
C PHE A 10 -12.42 -2.63 9.82
N ASN A 11 -11.34 -3.38 10.10
CA ASN A 11 -11.32 -4.68 10.79
C ASN A 11 -11.69 -5.92 9.94
N VAL A 12 -11.12 -6.01 8.73
CA VAL A 12 -11.28 -7.10 7.76
C VAL A 12 -9.90 -7.69 7.40
N SER A 13 -9.77 -9.01 7.22
CA SER A 13 -8.49 -9.70 6.91
C SER A 13 -8.13 -9.69 5.41
N ASN A 14 -6.93 -10.13 5.05
CA ASN A 14 -6.46 -10.21 3.65
C ASN A 14 -7.27 -11.18 2.77
N ASP A 15 -7.98 -12.12 3.38
CA ASP A 15 -8.68 -13.23 2.73
C ASP A 15 -10.21 -13.22 2.93
N SER A 16 -10.75 -12.17 3.57
CA SER A 16 -12.17 -12.11 3.95
C SER A 16 -12.73 -10.71 3.75
N LEU A 17 -14.05 -10.59 3.65
CA LEU A 17 -14.78 -9.30 3.71
C LEU A 17 -15.62 -9.17 5.01
N LYS A 18 -15.48 -10.13 5.93
CA LYS A 18 -16.27 -10.20 7.16
C LYS A 18 -15.62 -9.34 8.24
N LYS A 19 -16.38 -8.36 8.77
CA LYS A 19 -15.96 -7.57 9.93
C LYS A 19 -15.91 -8.41 11.19
N GLU A 20 -14.76 -8.44 11.85
CA GLU A 20 -14.61 -9.12 13.13
C GLU A 20 -15.10 -8.26 14.30
N LYS A 21 -15.84 -8.87 15.23
CA LYS A 21 -16.57 -8.19 16.32
C LYS A 21 -15.69 -7.85 17.54
N ARG A 22 -14.42 -8.25 17.54
CA ARG A 22 -13.40 -7.96 18.56
C ARG A 22 -12.05 -7.67 17.90
N SER A 23 -11.38 -6.57 18.30
CA SER A 23 -10.00 -6.24 17.89
C SER A 23 -8.97 -7.06 18.68
N ARG A 24 -9.05 -8.39 18.62
CA ARG A 24 -7.95 -9.29 19.01
C ARG A 24 -7.20 -9.84 17.79
N SER A 25 -7.69 -9.52 16.60
CA SER A 25 -7.16 -10.03 15.35
C SER A 25 -7.02 -8.86 14.36
N LYS A 26 -5.85 -8.22 14.46
CA LYS A 26 -5.06 -7.75 13.33
C LYS A 26 -5.49 -6.42 12.67
N GLY A 27 -4.71 -5.37 12.99
CA GLY A 27 -4.80 -4.04 12.36
C GLY A 27 -4.06 -3.98 11.01
N PRO A 28 -3.72 -2.77 10.50
CA PRO A 28 -2.77 -2.64 9.41
C PRO A 28 -1.42 -3.19 9.89
N GLU A 29 -1.06 -4.40 9.45
CA GLU A 29 0.21 -5.03 9.80
C GLU A 29 1.27 -4.56 8.80
N PRO A 30 2.22 -3.71 9.23
CA PRO A 30 3.32 -3.28 8.38
C PRO A 30 4.34 -4.41 8.30
N GLU A 31 4.75 -4.75 7.09
CA GLU A 31 5.71 -5.83 6.83
C GLU A 31 6.85 -5.35 5.92
N GLY A 32 6.48 -4.69 4.83
CA GLY A 32 7.43 -4.12 3.89
C GLY A 32 7.83 -2.69 4.21
N LEU A 33 9.12 -2.37 4.05
CA LEU A 33 9.65 -1.01 4.12
C LEU A 33 10.65 -0.75 2.99
N ALA A 34 10.45 0.33 2.27
CA ALA A 34 11.48 0.95 1.44
C ALA A 34 11.65 2.42 1.83
N ILE A 35 12.88 2.93 1.72
CA ILE A 35 13.19 4.35 1.89
C ILE A 35 13.71 4.87 0.55
N GLY A 36 13.23 6.03 0.14
CA GLY A 36 13.64 6.70 -1.08
C GLY A 36 13.78 8.20 -0.91
N GLU A 37 14.75 8.80 -1.60
CA GLU A 37 14.88 10.25 -1.68
C GLU A 37 14.28 10.73 -3.00
N ILE A 38 13.41 11.74 -2.94
CA ILE A 38 12.81 12.40 -4.10
C ILE A 38 12.97 13.91 -3.89
N ASP A 39 13.69 14.57 -4.81
CA ASP A 39 13.91 16.01 -4.81
C ASP A 39 14.38 16.59 -3.45
N GLY A 40 15.28 15.86 -2.78
CA GLY A 40 15.86 16.24 -1.49
C GLY A 40 14.99 15.95 -0.27
N ARG A 41 13.84 15.27 -0.44
CA ARG A 41 12.96 14.81 0.64
C ARG A 41 13.04 13.30 0.79
N THR A 42 13.09 12.82 2.03
CA THR A 42 13.18 11.39 2.35
C THR A 42 11.79 10.83 2.62
N TYR A 43 11.41 9.78 1.90
CA TYR A 43 10.12 9.11 2.02
C TYR A 43 10.27 7.67 2.51
N ALA A 44 9.36 7.25 3.40
CA ALA A 44 9.16 5.86 3.78
C ALA A 44 7.91 5.31 3.09
N PHE A 45 8.08 4.18 2.39
CA PHE A 45 7.02 3.40 1.77
C PHE A 45 6.81 2.14 2.60
N ILE A 46 5.61 1.98 3.16
CA ILE A 46 5.30 0.94 4.14
C ILE A 46 4.20 0.04 3.56
N GLY A 47 4.53 -1.20 3.24
CA GLY A 47 3.60 -2.21 2.77
C GLY A 47 2.72 -2.75 3.90
N LEU A 48 1.41 -2.80 3.66
CA LEU A 48 0.44 -3.35 4.62
C LEU A 48 -0.04 -4.72 4.15
N GLU A 49 0.51 -5.80 4.70
CA GLU A 49 0.24 -7.19 4.30
C GLU A 49 -1.28 -7.47 4.20
N ARG A 50 -2.03 -7.06 5.23
CA ARG A 50 -3.44 -7.47 5.38
C ARG A 50 -4.39 -6.76 4.47
N ILE A 51 -4.58 -5.47 4.75
CA ILE A 51 -5.50 -4.65 3.98
C ILE A 51 -4.97 -4.43 2.56
N GLY A 52 -3.69 -4.67 2.32
CA GLY A 52 -3.00 -4.38 1.07
C GLY A 52 -2.60 -2.92 0.99
N GLY A 53 -1.90 -2.58 -0.08
CA GLY A 53 -1.47 -1.22 -0.37
C GLY A 53 -0.27 -0.73 0.45
N ILE A 54 0.07 0.53 0.22
CA ILE A 54 1.28 1.18 0.68
C ILE A 54 0.89 2.46 1.42
N MET A 55 1.35 2.64 2.64
CA MET A 55 1.36 3.95 3.29
C MET A 55 2.65 4.68 2.93
N VAL A 56 2.54 5.98 2.66
CA VAL A 56 3.68 6.83 2.33
C VAL A 56 3.80 7.91 3.38
N TYR A 57 5.00 8.04 3.95
CA TYR A 57 5.33 9.10 4.89
C TYR A 57 6.51 9.90 4.35
N ASP A 58 6.45 11.22 4.48
CA ASP A 58 7.63 12.05 4.44
C ASP A 58 8.29 12.00 5.83
N ILE A 59 9.54 11.56 5.86
CA ILE A 59 10.37 11.40 7.05
C ILE A 59 11.64 12.24 6.97
N THR A 60 11.67 13.27 6.12
CA THR A 60 12.81 14.19 5.94
C THR A 60 13.26 14.77 7.28
N GLU A 61 12.29 15.20 8.09
CA GLU A 61 12.48 15.56 9.49
C GLU A 61 11.80 14.49 10.36
N PRO A 62 12.56 13.51 10.91
CA PRO A 62 11.95 12.36 11.59
C PRO A 62 11.04 12.73 12.76
N GLU A 63 11.36 13.78 13.51
CA GLU A 63 10.53 14.28 14.62
C GLU A 63 9.22 14.95 14.15
N GLN A 64 9.13 15.30 12.86
CA GLN A 64 7.99 15.97 12.23
C GLN A 64 7.47 15.19 11.02
N SER A 65 7.56 13.85 11.05
CA SER A 65 7.09 13.01 9.95
C SER A 65 5.63 13.29 9.58
N GLN A 66 5.33 13.27 8.28
CA GLN A 66 4.01 13.57 7.74
C GLN A 66 3.48 12.40 6.92
N HIS A 67 2.24 11.98 7.19
CA HIS A 67 1.55 11.02 6.34
C HIS A 67 1.15 11.70 5.03
N ILE A 68 1.67 11.19 3.92
CA ILE A 68 1.40 11.69 2.57
C ILE A 68 0.14 11.05 2.01
N GLY A 69 0.00 9.72 2.17
CA GLY A 69 -1.13 9.03 1.59
C GLY A 69 -1.08 7.52 1.76
N TYR A 70 -2.19 6.90 1.38
CA TYR A 70 -2.36 5.45 1.31
C TYR A 70 -2.83 5.07 -0.08
N TYR A 71 -2.08 4.19 -0.74
CA TYR A 71 -2.32 3.78 -2.12
C TYR A 71 -2.58 2.29 -2.18
N ASN A 72 -3.71 1.91 -2.76
CA ASN A 72 -4.10 0.51 -2.89
C ASN A 72 -4.89 0.33 -4.19
N ASN A 73 -4.44 -0.56 -5.08
CA ASN A 73 -5.15 -0.93 -6.31
C ASN A 73 -6.10 -2.13 -6.11
N ARG A 74 -6.19 -2.67 -4.89
CA ARG A 74 -7.09 -3.75 -4.55
C ARG A 74 -8.54 -3.30 -4.65
N ARG A 75 -9.36 -4.16 -5.24
CA ARG A 75 -10.80 -4.01 -5.34
C ARG A 75 -11.50 -4.83 -4.27
N PHE A 76 -12.19 -4.14 -3.36
CA PHE A 76 -12.89 -4.77 -2.23
C PHE A 76 -14.35 -5.15 -2.54
N ASP A 77 -14.83 -4.87 -3.75
CA ASP A 77 -16.11 -5.33 -4.29
C ASP A 77 -16.04 -6.75 -4.87
N LEU A 78 -14.83 -7.30 -4.99
CA LEU A 78 -14.59 -8.67 -5.43
C LEU A 78 -13.99 -9.55 -4.32
N PRO A 79 -14.23 -10.87 -4.34
CA PRO A 79 -13.51 -11.80 -3.48
C PRO A 79 -12.04 -11.86 -3.92
N ALA A 80 -11.12 -11.88 -2.94
CA ALA A 80 -9.68 -11.99 -3.21
C ALA A 80 -9.24 -13.38 -3.68
N THR A 81 -10.09 -14.38 -3.50
CA THR A 81 -9.87 -15.77 -3.92
C THR A 81 -11.02 -16.25 -4.81
N LEU A 82 -10.70 -17.09 -5.78
CA LEU A 82 -11.66 -17.78 -6.63
C LEU A 82 -12.24 -19.01 -5.91
N ALA A 83 -13.28 -19.61 -6.50
CA ALA A 83 -13.96 -20.78 -5.91
C ALA A 83 -13.05 -22.01 -5.77
N ASP A 84 -11.96 -22.08 -6.55
CA ASP A 84 -10.95 -23.13 -6.49
C ASP A 84 -9.82 -22.85 -5.48
N GLY A 85 -9.88 -21.73 -4.77
CA GLY A 85 -8.89 -21.31 -3.76
C GLY A 85 -7.68 -20.56 -4.34
N SER A 86 -7.60 -20.35 -5.65
CA SER A 86 -6.55 -19.53 -6.27
C SER A 86 -6.81 -18.02 -6.05
N SER A 87 -5.78 -17.19 -6.23
CA SER A 87 -5.93 -15.73 -6.15
C SER A 87 -6.83 -15.21 -7.27
N ASN A 88 -7.69 -14.24 -6.97
CA ASN A 88 -8.52 -13.58 -7.97
C ASN A 88 -7.76 -12.39 -8.56
N PRO A 89 -7.26 -12.46 -9.81
CA PRO A 89 -6.49 -11.37 -10.41
C PRO A 89 -7.32 -10.09 -10.59
N GLU A 90 -8.64 -10.20 -10.71
CA GLU A 90 -9.51 -9.03 -10.83
C GLU A 90 -9.61 -8.23 -9.52
N ALA A 91 -9.34 -8.86 -8.38
CA ALA A 91 -9.36 -8.21 -7.08
C ALA A 91 -8.14 -7.31 -6.84
N GLY A 92 -7.12 -7.33 -7.70
CA GLY A 92 -5.91 -6.54 -7.55
C GLY A 92 -4.92 -7.10 -6.53
N ASP A 93 -3.96 -6.27 -6.10
CA ASP A 93 -2.83 -6.72 -5.30
C ASP A 93 -3.19 -6.98 -3.83
N SER A 94 -2.57 -8.01 -3.23
CA SER A 94 -2.78 -8.37 -1.82
C SER A 94 -1.54 -9.02 -1.22
N GLY A 95 -1.28 -8.74 0.06
CA GLY A 95 -0.09 -9.22 0.76
C GLY A 95 1.22 -8.54 0.35
N PRO A 96 1.34 -7.19 0.34
CA PRO A 96 2.64 -6.54 0.16
C PRO A 96 3.66 -6.99 1.21
N GLU A 97 4.78 -7.55 0.76
CA GLU A 97 5.92 -7.95 1.60
C GLU A 97 7.18 -7.17 1.22
N GLY A 98 7.87 -7.58 0.16
CA GLY A 98 9.10 -6.95 -0.30
C GLY A 98 8.84 -5.65 -1.06
N LEU A 99 9.44 -4.55 -0.61
CA LEU A 99 9.42 -3.25 -1.32
C LEU A 99 10.84 -2.85 -1.73
N LEU A 100 10.98 -2.29 -2.93
CA LEU A 100 12.23 -1.69 -3.42
C LEU A 100 11.94 -0.36 -4.11
N PHE A 101 12.57 0.70 -3.61
CA PHE A 101 12.57 1.99 -4.29
C PHE A 101 13.74 2.09 -5.28
N ILE A 102 13.47 2.54 -6.49
CA ILE A 102 14.48 2.81 -7.52
C ILE A 102 14.39 4.31 -7.87
N PRO A 103 15.45 5.09 -7.58
CA PRO A 103 15.43 6.51 -7.88
C PRO A 103 15.43 6.73 -9.40
N LYS A 104 14.86 7.86 -9.83
CA LYS A 104 14.76 8.28 -11.23
C LYS A 104 16.04 8.12 -12.03
N GLN A 105 17.21 8.40 -11.44
CA GLN A 105 18.52 8.33 -12.10
C GLN A 105 18.96 6.89 -12.42
N GLN A 106 18.38 5.89 -11.76
CA GLN A 106 18.66 4.47 -11.96
C GLN A 106 17.51 3.75 -12.68
N SER A 107 16.41 4.45 -12.94
CA SER A 107 15.20 3.90 -13.53
C SER A 107 15.24 3.92 -15.07
N PRO A 108 14.82 2.83 -15.74
CA PRO A 108 14.78 2.79 -17.20
C PRO A 108 13.71 3.72 -17.82
N THR A 109 12.73 4.18 -17.02
CA THR A 109 11.66 5.08 -17.46
C THR A 109 11.99 6.55 -17.21
N GLY A 110 13.06 6.85 -16.47
CA GLY A 110 13.34 8.22 -16.02
C GLY A 110 12.34 8.76 -14.99
N THR A 111 11.61 7.88 -14.30
CA THR A 111 10.70 8.20 -13.18
C THR A 111 11.15 7.43 -11.93
N ASN A 112 10.82 7.92 -10.73
CA ASN A 112 11.05 7.13 -9.51
C ASN A 112 10.11 5.92 -9.52
N LEU A 113 10.61 4.74 -9.16
CA LEU A 113 9.80 3.53 -9.14
C LEU A 113 9.75 2.93 -7.73
N LEU A 114 8.61 2.34 -7.38
CA LEU A 114 8.47 1.46 -6.23
C LEU A 114 8.01 0.08 -6.72
N ILE A 115 8.87 -0.91 -6.53
CA ILE A 115 8.57 -2.31 -6.82
C ILE A 115 8.01 -2.95 -5.55
N VAL A 116 6.89 -3.66 -5.68
CA VAL A 116 6.18 -4.31 -4.57
C VAL A 116 5.93 -5.75 -4.94
N GLY A 117 6.44 -6.69 -4.13
CA GLY A 117 6.06 -8.08 -4.17
C GLY A 117 4.81 -8.31 -3.31
N ASN A 118 3.78 -8.94 -3.89
CA ASN A 118 2.51 -9.22 -3.24
C ASN A 118 2.33 -10.74 -3.12
N GLU A 119 2.60 -11.30 -1.95
CA GLU A 119 2.65 -12.75 -1.71
C GLU A 119 1.27 -13.41 -1.90
N THR A 120 0.22 -12.79 -1.35
CA THR A 120 -1.14 -13.37 -1.37
C THR A 120 -1.73 -13.36 -2.78
N SER A 121 -1.55 -12.29 -3.56
CA SER A 121 -2.01 -12.24 -4.96
C SER A 121 -1.07 -12.94 -5.93
N GLY A 122 0.20 -13.16 -5.55
CA GLY A 122 1.24 -13.74 -6.41
C GLY A 122 1.72 -12.77 -7.50
N THR A 123 1.63 -11.46 -7.25
CA THR A 123 1.94 -10.40 -8.24
C THR A 123 3.17 -9.60 -7.82
N THR A 124 3.88 -9.05 -8.81
CA THR A 124 4.89 -8.01 -8.60
C THR A 124 4.45 -6.75 -9.34
N THR A 125 4.26 -5.66 -8.61
CA THR A 125 3.73 -4.41 -9.15
C THR A 125 4.82 -3.34 -9.14
N VAL A 126 4.94 -2.61 -10.24
CA VAL A 126 5.84 -1.47 -10.37
C VAL A 126 5.01 -0.19 -10.41
N TRP A 127 5.15 0.63 -9.38
CA TRP A 127 4.50 1.93 -9.27
C TRP A 127 5.45 3.02 -9.72
N GLU A 128 4.95 3.98 -10.50
CA GLU A 128 5.64 5.26 -10.66
C GLU A 128 5.32 6.16 -9.46
N VAL A 129 6.36 6.78 -8.89
CA VAL A 129 6.22 7.70 -7.77
C VAL A 129 6.50 9.12 -8.27
N ALA A 130 5.45 9.93 -8.26
CA ALA A 130 5.51 11.35 -8.58
C ALA A 130 5.05 12.18 -7.38
N LEU A 131 5.68 13.33 -7.18
CA LEU A 131 5.15 14.36 -6.30
C LEU A 131 4.08 15.15 -7.06
N SER A 132 2.92 15.36 -6.45
CA SER A 132 1.89 16.26 -6.95
C SER A 132 1.84 17.50 -6.07
N ASP A 133 1.94 18.69 -6.66
CA ASP A 133 1.68 19.95 -5.95
C ASP A 133 0.18 20.19 -5.67
N GLU A 134 -0.70 19.29 -6.14
CA GLU A 134 -2.14 19.36 -5.87
C GLU A 134 -2.48 18.79 -4.49
N VAL A 135 -2.96 19.68 -3.61
CA VAL A 135 -3.76 19.29 -2.45
C VAL A 135 -5.08 18.75 -2.99
N VAL A 136 -5.23 17.43 -3.05
CA VAL A 136 -6.53 16.79 -3.26
C VAL A 136 -7.33 17.00 -1.98
N LEU A 137 -8.06 18.12 -1.92
CA LEU A 137 -9.18 18.26 -1.00
C LEU A 137 -10.23 17.26 -1.47
N GLY A 138 -10.36 16.14 -0.76
CA GLY A 138 -11.39 15.16 -1.06
C GLY A 138 -12.78 15.77 -0.87
N ASP A 139 -13.64 15.58 -1.88
CA ASP A 139 -15.09 15.73 -1.76
C ASP A 139 -15.70 14.55 -0.96
#